data_AF-A0A1D6MSR8-F1
#
_entry.id   AF-A0A1D6MSR8-F1
#
_cell.length_a   1.000
_cell.length_b   1.000
_cell.length_c   1.000
_cell.angle_alpha   90.00
_cell.angle_beta   90.00
_cell.angle_gamma   90.00
#
_symmetry.space_group_name_H-M   'P 1'
#
loop_
_entity.id
_entity.type
_entity.pdbx_description
1 polymer ?
#
loop_
_entity_poly.entity_id
_entity_poly.type
_entity_poly.pdbx_seq_one_letter_code
_entity_poly.pdbx_strand_id
1 'polypeptide(L)'
;MHNITSDDIYRKQEETIISWRDREAATDLALSFQEAAGCSYIWEHICDIQRNLQFSNLGALEVGPRQSSESLEASRIMHSNDDSFRSANGGEFRELPPVELSNLPFILKTVLEAGITDQMHVAELITQDNDFFPKIVDIFRMCEDLENIDDLHMIFKLVKGIILLNSPSIFDKIFSDEFILDIIGALEYDPEVPRVQNHRAFLKDHVVFKEAIRIENVSVVSKIHQTYRIGYLKDVILPRILDDATLASLNTMIHSNNASVISLLKDDTLFIRRLFARMRSSDISMESKRELVLFLHEFCTLSKSLPLVQQLRLFRLSVLQKQKEI
;
A
#
# COMPACT_ATOMS: atom_id res chain seq x y z
N MET A 1 19.46 -37.05 1.71
CA MET A 1 19.58 -35.57 1.80
C MET A 1 18.36 -35.04 1.09
N HIS A 2 17.50 -34.27 1.76
CA HIS A 2 16.23 -33.81 1.19
C HIS A 2 16.45 -32.47 0.48
N ASN A 3 16.05 -32.38 -0.79
CA ASN A 3 16.07 -31.12 -1.52
C ASN A 3 14.74 -30.38 -1.29
N ILE A 4 14.79 -29.04 -1.17
CA ILE A 4 13.57 -28.25 -1.02
C ILE A 4 12.86 -28.15 -2.38
N THR A 5 11.59 -28.53 -2.43
CA THR A 5 10.76 -28.53 -3.66
C THR A 5 9.71 -27.42 -3.61
N SER A 6 9.16 -27.05 -4.76
CA SER A 6 8.09 -26.04 -4.87
C SER A 6 6.72 -26.51 -4.34
N ASP A 7 6.55 -27.80 -4.10
CA ASP A 7 5.29 -28.40 -3.64
C ASP A 7 4.99 -28.00 -2.19
N ASP A 8 3.72 -27.76 -1.88
CA ASP A 8 3.24 -27.46 -0.52
C ASP A 8 3.14 -28.74 0.35
N ILE A 9 4.30 -29.31 0.67
CA ILE A 9 4.43 -30.56 1.47
C ILE A 9 4.97 -30.33 2.89
N TYR A 10 5.49 -29.14 3.19
CA TYR A 10 6.10 -28.82 4.48
C TYR A 10 5.04 -28.25 5.44
N ARG A 11 5.11 -28.63 6.70
CA ARG A 11 4.22 -28.16 7.76
C ARG A 11 4.98 -27.92 9.06
N LYS A 12 4.92 -26.69 9.57
CA LYS A 12 5.33 -26.36 10.92
C LYS A 12 4.30 -26.92 11.91
N GLN A 13 4.77 -27.71 12.87
CA GLN A 13 3.99 -28.21 13.99
C GLN A 13 4.56 -27.60 15.27
N GLU A 14 3.70 -26.94 16.05
CA GLU A 14 4.11 -26.17 17.24
C GLU A 14 5.19 -25.12 16.90
N GLU A 15 5.99 -24.72 17.88
CA GLU A 15 7.08 -23.74 17.67
C GLU A 15 8.40 -24.39 17.23
N THR A 16 8.55 -25.71 17.37
CA THR A 16 9.85 -26.41 17.32
C THR A 16 9.93 -27.58 16.33
N ILE A 17 8.88 -27.91 15.57
CA ILE A 17 8.91 -29.05 14.64
C ILE A 17 8.54 -28.61 13.21
N ILE A 18 9.29 -29.09 12.21
CA ILE A 18 8.97 -28.99 10.79
C ILE A 18 8.84 -30.41 10.24
N SER A 19 7.73 -30.71 9.56
CA SER A 19 7.42 -32.04 9.03
C SER A 19 7.08 -32.00 7.54
N TRP A 20 7.41 -33.05 6.80
CA TRP A 20 7.02 -33.21 5.39
C TRP A 20 6.97 -34.69 4.99
N ARG A 21 6.31 -34.98 3.88
CA ARG A 21 6.33 -36.31 3.25
C ARG A 21 7.32 -36.31 2.09
N ASP A 22 8.39 -37.07 2.22
CA ASP A 22 9.32 -37.33 1.12
C ASP A 22 8.65 -38.31 0.14
N ARG A 23 8.48 -37.88 -1.12
CA ARG A 23 7.87 -38.70 -2.18
C ARG A 23 8.84 -39.70 -2.80
N GLU A 24 10.15 -39.45 -2.75
CA GLU A 24 11.17 -40.37 -3.28
C GLU A 24 11.45 -41.49 -2.27
N ALA A 25 11.54 -41.15 -0.98
CA ALA A 25 11.70 -42.11 0.11
C ALA A 25 10.37 -42.72 0.61
N ALA A 26 9.22 -42.25 0.11
CA ALA A 26 7.87 -42.64 0.54
C ALA A 26 7.67 -42.63 2.08
N THR A 27 8.34 -41.71 2.77
CA THR A 27 8.49 -41.69 4.23
C THR A 27 8.11 -40.32 4.79
N ASP A 28 7.41 -40.29 5.92
CA ASP A 28 7.14 -39.07 6.67
C ASP A 28 8.35 -38.69 7.52
N LEU A 29 8.89 -37.49 7.30
CA LEU A 29 10.07 -36.96 7.97
C LEU A 29 9.71 -35.76 8.84
N ALA A 30 10.45 -35.59 9.93
CA ALA A 30 10.32 -34.43 10.81
C ALA A 30 11.70 -33.98 11.32
N LEU A 31 11.94 -32.68 11.31
CA LEU A 31 13.03 -31.99 12.00
C LEU A 31 12.47 -31.40 13.29
N SER A 32 13.04 -31.80 14.42
CA SER A 32 12.76 -31.22 15.73
C SER A 32 13.93 -30.34 16.16
N PHE A 33 13.62 -29.12 16.58
CA PHE A 33 14.57 -28.09 16.98
C PHE A 33 14.56 -27.93 18.49
N GLN A 34 15.75 -27.73 19.07
CA GLN A 34 15.88 -27.45 20.50
C GLN A 34 15.36 -26.04 20.87
N GLU A 35 15.31 -25.12 19.91
CA GLU A 35 14.92 -23.72 20.10
C GLU A 35 13.91 -23.29 19.03
N ALA A 36 12.85 -22.58 19.46
CA ALA A 36 11.81 -22.05 18.57
C ALA A 36 12.36 -21.06 17.52
N ALA A 37 13.40 -20.29 17.88
CA ALA A 37 14.06 -19.36 16.96
C ALA A 37 14.71 -20.09 15.77
N GLY A 38 15.44 -21.19 16.03
CA GLY A 38 16.05 -22.01 14.98
C GLY A 38 15.02 -22.70 14.08
N CYS A 39 13.89 -23.14 14.65
CA CYS A 39 12.77 -23.68 13.88
C CYS A 39 12.16 -22.63 12.96
N SER A 40 11.87 -21.42 13.46
CA SER A 40 11.33 -20.32 12.65
C SER A 40 12.28 -19.92 11.52
N TYR A 41 13.59 -19.81 11.80
CA TYR A 41 14.60 -19.50 10.78
C TYR A 41 14.62 -20.52 9.62
N ILE A 42 14.63 -21.82 9.92
CA ILE A 42 14.60 -22.86 8.86
C ILE A 42 13.24 -22.92 8.15
N TRP A 43 12.14 -22.67 8.87
CA TRP A 43 10.81 -22.61 8.28
C TRP A 43 10.68 -21.47 7.27
N GLU A 44 11.11 -20.26 7.63
CA GLU A 44 11.13 -19.09 6.77
C GLU A 44 11.97 -19.34 5.52
N HIS A 45 13.17 -19.90 5.68
CA HIS A 45 14.06 -20.26 4.56
C HIS A 45 13.46 -21.33 3.62
N ILE A 46 12.66 -22.28 4.14
CA ILE A 46 11.90 -23.23 3.29
C ILE A 46 10.83 -22.48 2.48
N CYS A 47 10.07 -21.59 3.12
CA CYS A 47 9.04 -20.79 2.45
C CYS A 47 9.62 -19.86 1.37
N ASP A 48 10.79 -19.26 1.61
CA ASP A 48 11.46 -18.39 0.63
C ASP A 48 11.95 -19.18 -0.59
N ILE A 49 12.52 -20.37 -0.38
CA ILE A 49 12.90 -21.25 -1.49
C ILE A 49 11.66 -21.71 -2.27
N GLN A 50 10.55 -22.07 -1.59
CA GLN A 50 9.30 -22.42 -2.27
C GLN A 50 8.77 -21.27 -3.14
N ARG A 51 8.76 -20.02 -2.65
CA ARG A 51 8.40 -18.83 -3.44
C ARG A 51 9.31 -18.67 -4.65
N ASN A 52 10.62 -18.68 -4.46
CA ASN A 52 11.61 -18.48 -5.52
C ASN A 52 11.53 -19.56 -6.62
N LEU A 53 11.28 -20.81 -6.25
CA LEU A 53 11.05 -21.90 -7.21
C LEU A 53 9.72 -21.74 -7.99
N GLN A 54 8.65 -21.28 -7.33
CA GLN A 54 7.37 -21.00 -7.98
C GLN A 54 7.50 -19.86 -9.01
N PHE A 55 8.25 -18.79 -8.69
CA PHE A 55 8.56 -17.72 -9.65
C PHE A 55 9.43 -18.22 -10.82
N SER A 56 10.43 -19.07 -10.55
CA SER A 56 11.34 -19.60 -11.57
C SER A 56 10.61 -20.48 -12.61
N ASN A 57 9.58 -21.23 -12.18
CA ASN A 57 8.79 -22.09 -13.08
C ASN A 57 7.86 -21.33 -14.04
N LEU A 58 7.66 -20.01 -13.87
CA LEU A 58 7.00 -19.16 -14.89
C LEU A 58 7.98 -18.62 -15.95
N GLY A 59 9.30 -18.76 -15.76
CA GLY A 59 10.32 -18.22 -16.66
C GLY A 59 10.87 -19.21 -17.70
N ALA A 60 10.37 -20.45 -17.75
CA ALA A 60 11.00 -21.55 -18.50
C ALA A 60 10.17 -22.04 -19.70
N LEU A 61 10.08 -21.22 -20.76
CA LEU A 61 9.91 -21.74 -22.13
C LEU A 61 11.09 -21.28 -23.00
N GLU A 62 11.87 -22.27 -23.45
CA GLU A 62 12.78 -22.27 -24.60
C GLU A 62 13.83 -21.15 -24.76
N VAL A 63 15.11 -21.45 -24.49
CA VAL A 63 16.19 -21.49 -25.51
C VAL A 63 17.26 -22.54 -25.07
N GLY A 64 17.86 -23.24 -26.04
CA GLY A 64 18.72 -24.42 -25.84
C GLY A 64 20.19 -24.21 -25.37
N PRO A 65 21.00 -25.28 -25.38
CA PRO A 65 22.11 -25.46 -24.44
C PRO A 65 23.51 -25.02 -24.95
N ARG A 66 24.40 -24.69 -24.00
CA ARG A 66 25.87 -24.73 -24.17
C ARG A 66 26.54 -25.41 -22.97
N GLN A 67 27.70 -26.03 -23.24
CA GLN A 67 28.31 -27.08 -22.42
C GLN A 67 29.55 -26.59 -21.64
N SER A 68 29.82 -27.25 -20.49
CA SER A 68 31.13 -27.68 -19.91
C SER A 68 32.39 -26.77 -20.00
N SER A 69 33.28 -26.70 -18.99
CA SER A 69 33.53 -27.65 -17.89
C SER A 69 34.35 -27.05 -16.73
N GLU A 70 34.45 -27.80 -15.63
CA GLU A 70 35.52 -27.76 -14.59
C GLU A 70 35.74 -26.45 -13.78
N SER A 71 36.43 -26.44 -12.62
CA SER A 71 37.11 -27.52 -11.87
C SER A 71 36.79 -27.47 -10.35
N LEU A 72 37.56 -28.21 -9.53
CA LEU A 72 37.66 -28.08 -8.07
C LEU A 72 39.12 -27.77 -7.71
N GLU A 73 39.36 -27.04 -6.62
CA GLU A 73 40.33 -27.49 -5.60
C GLU A 73 40.14 -26.78 -4.25
N ALA A 74 40.37 -27.51 -3.17
CA ALA A 74 40.20 -27.04 -1.79
C ALA A 74 41.54 -27.02 -1.05
N SER A 75 41.72 -26.10 -0.10
CA SER A 75 42.87 -26.11 0.80
C SER A 75 42.48 -25.60 2.18
N ARG A 76 42.73 -26.43 3.21
CA ARG A 76 42.50 -26.11 4.62
C ARG A 76 43.74 -25.41 5.20
N ILE A 77 43.56 -24.33 5.93
CA ILE A 77 44.41 -23.97 7.08
C ILE A 77 43.49 -23.59 8.24
N MET A 78 43.91 -23.91 9.47
CA MET A 78 43.08 -23.90 10.68
C MET A 78 43.69 -22.98 11.75
N HIS A 79 42.82 -22.26 12.48
CA HIS A 79 43.07 -21.54 13.74
C HIS A 79 43.96 -20.27 13.76
N SER A 80 43.31 -19.13 14.00
CA SER A 80 43.47 -18.40 15.28
C SER A 80 42.25 -17.51 15.54
N ASN A 81 41.69 -17.52 16.75
CA ASN A 81 40.56 -16.67 17.12
C ASN A 81 40.95 -15.19 17.16
N ASP A 82 40.15 -14.32 16.55
CA ASP A 82 39.99 -12.92 16.96
C ASP A 82 38.56 -12.44 16.63
N ASP A 83 37.98 -11.63 17.52
CA ASP A 83 36.54 -11.29 17.55
C ASP A 83 36.15 -10.30 16.43
N SER A 84 35.88 -10.83 15.24
CA SER A 84 35.50 -10.01 14.07
C SER A 84 34.35 -10.58 13.22
N PHE A 85 33.63 -11.59 13.70
CA PHE A 85 32.41 -12.10 13.03
C PHE A 85 31.19 -11.18 13.29
N ARG A 86 31.26 -9.93 12.80
CA ARG A 86 30.06 -9.12 12.57
C ARG A 86 29.38 -9.71 11.33
N SER A 87 28.23 -10.38 11.51
CA SER A 87 27.48 -11.02 10.43
C SER A 87 27.29 -10.08 9.24
N ALA A 88 27.84 -10.49 8.08
CA ALA A 88 27.99 -9.64 6.90
C ALA A 88 26.71 -9.42 6.07
N ASN A 89 25.53 -9.51 6.69
CA ASN A 89 24.22 -9.25 6.06
C ASN A 89 23.42 -8.10 6.74
N GLY A 90 23.96 -7.45 7.78
CA GLY A 90 23.27 -6.38 8.52
C GLY A 90 23.72 -4.96 8.14
N GLY A 91 24.01 -4.68 6.86
CA GLY A 91 24.72 -3.45 6.48
C GLY A 91 24.47 -2.85 5.09
N GLU A 92 23.59 -3.41 4.25
CA GLU A 92 23.45 -2.92 2.86
C GLU A 92 22.57 -1.67 2.70
N PHE A 93 21.56 -1.46 3.57
CA PHE A 93 20.67 -0.28 3.47
C PHE A 93 21.21 0.95 4.21
N ARG A 94 22.45 1.37 3.92
CA ARG A 94 22.99 2.57 4.56
C ARG A 94 22.38 3.87 4.02
N GLU A 95 22.16 3.92 2.71
CA GLU A 95 21.49 5.00 1.97
C GLU A 95 20.76 4.38 0.75
N LEU A 96 19.70 5.03 0.25
CA LEU A 96 19.09 4.64 -1.04
C LEU A 96 19.92 5.18 -2.21
N PRO A 97 20.03 4.45 -3.34
CA PRO A 97 20.68 4.99 -4.53
C PRO A 97 19.87 6.16 -5.11
N PRO A 98 20.50 7.09 -5.85
CA PRO A 98 19.81 8.24 -6.43
C PRO A 98 18.61 7.84 -7.28
N VAL A 99 17.50 8.59 -7.16
CA VAL A 99 16.28 8.34 -7.93
C VAL A 99 16.47 8.73 -9.40
N GLU A 100 16.96 7.77 -10.17
CA GLU A 100 17.26 7.85 -11.60
C GLU A 100 16.74 6.57 -12.28
N LEU A 101 16.42 6.65 -13.57
CA LEU A 101 15.83 5.53 -14.33
C LEU A 101 16.68 4.23 -14.23
N SER A 102 18.00 4.36 -14.38
CA SER A 102 18.95 3.25 -14.24
C SER A 102 19.01 2.63 -12.84
N ASN A 103 18.60 3.37 -11.81
CA ASN A 103 18.70 2.98 -10.42
C ASN A 103 17.38 2.38 -9.89
N LEU A 104 16.25 2.60 -10.59
CA LEU A 104 14.94 2.06 -10.19
C LEU A 104 14.92 0.54 -9.92
N PRO A 105 15.62 -0.33 -10.68
CA PRO A 105 15.65 -1.76 -10.36
C PRO A 105 16.30 -2.06 -9.01
N PHE A 106 17.30 -1.28 -8.60
CA PHE A 106 17.95 -1.41 -7.29
C PHE A 106 17.07 -0.84 -6.17
N ILE A 107 16.39 0.28 -6.40
CA ILE A 107 15.39 0.83 -5.45
C ILE A 107 14.25 -0.17 -5.26
N LEU A 108 13.73 -0.76 -6.35
CA LEU A 108 12.70 -1.79 -6.30
C LEU A 108 13.18 -3.01 -5.51
N LYS A 109 14.41 -3.49 -5.77
CA LYS A 109 15.01 -4.60 -5.02
C LYS A 109 15.04 -4.29 -3.53
N THR A 110 15.54 -3.11 -3.14
CA THR A 110 15.56 -2.63 -1.74
C THR A 110 14.16 -2.61 -1.11
N VAL A 111 13.15 -2.13 -1.84
CA VAL A 111 11.76 -2.03 -1.33
C VAL A 111 11.09 -3.40 -1.19
N LEU A 112 11.36 -4.35 -2.09
CA LEU A 112 10.74 -5.67 -2.08
C LEU A 112 11.46 -6.70 -1.19
N GLU A 113 12.78 -6.63 -1.08
CA GLU A 113 13.60 -7.54 -0.26
C GLU A 113 13.73 -7.06 1.20
N ALA A 114 13.17 -5.89 1.54
CA ALA A 114 13.08 -5.42 2.91
C ALA A 114 12.24 -6.39 3.77
N GLY A 115 12.93 -7.16 4.63
CA GLY A 115 12.28 -7.94 5.69
C GLY A 115 11.54 -7.04 6.67
N ILE A 116 10.64 -7.61 7.47
CA ILE A 116 9.72 -6.88 8.36
C ILE A 116 10.45 -5.85 9.25
N THR A 117 11.66 -6.18 9.73
CA THR A 117 12.50 -5.29 10.54
C THR A 117 13.06 -4.09 9.76
N ASP A 118 13.37 -4.27 8.47
CA ASP A 118 14.03 -3.27 7.63
C ASP A 118 13.03 -2.39 6.85
N GLN A 119 11.77 -2.81 6.72
CA GLN A 119 10.70 -2.02 6.07
C GLN A 119 10.53 -0.63 6.68
N MET A 120 10.63 -0.52 8.01
CA MET A 120 10.60 0.77 8.70
C MET A 120 11.76 1.68 8.27
N HIS A 121 12.96 1.12 8.21
CA HIS A 121 14.18 1.86 7.82
C HIS A 121 14.14 2.29 6.35
N VAL A 122 13.69 1.42 5.44
CA VAL A 122 13.48 1.78 4.03
C VAL A 122 12.43 2.89 3.88
N ALA A 123 11.34 2.83 4.65
CA ALA A 123 10.34 3.90 4.65
C ALA A 123 10.86 5.23 5.23
N GLU A 124 11.73 5.18 6.24
CA GLU A 124 12.44 6.36 6.76
C GLU A 124 13.38 6.96 5.72
N LEU A 125 14.19 6.15 5.02
CA LEU A 125 15.06 6.63 3.94
C LEU A 125 14.26 7.29 2.80
N ILE A 126 13.15 6.68 2.37
CA ILE A 126 12.26 7.24 1.34
C ILE A 126 11.67 8.59 1.79
N THR A 127 11.33 8.74 3.07
CA THR A 127 10.68 9.96 3.57
C THR A 127 11.65 11.05 4.04
N GLN A 128 12.94 10.75 4.17
CA GLN A 128 14.00 11.75 4.39
C GLN A 128 14.37 12.50 3.10
N ASP A 129 14.31 11.86 1.92
CA ASP A 129 14.50 12.54 0.64
C ASP A 129 13.19 13.19 0.14
N ASN A 130 13.09 14.52 0.32
CA ASN A 130 11.95 15.31 -0.14
C ASN A 130 11.74 15.27 -1.66
N ASP A 131 12.81 15.02 -2.43
CA ASP A 131 12.75 14.95 -3.89
C ASP A 131 12.43 13.55 -4.42
N PHE A 132 12.37 12.52 -3.56
CA PHE A 132 12.17 11.13 -3.98
C PHE A 132 10.90 10.97 -4.83
N PHE A 133 9.75 11.41 -4.31
CA PHE A 133 8.47 11.31 -5.02
C PHE A 133 8.36 12.23 -6.23
N PRO A 134 8.79 13.51 -6.19
CA PRO A 134 8.94 14.34 -7.39
C PRO A 134 9.74 13.65 -8.50
N LYS A 135 10.93 13.11 -8.21
CA LYS A 135 11.77 12.42 -9.21
C LYS A 135 11.11 11.15 -9.75
N ILE A 136 10.47 10.33 -8.91
CA ILE A 136 9.70 9.16 -9.38
C ILE A 136 8.59 9.57 -10.33
N VAL A 137 7.84 10.65 -10.03
CA VAL A 137 6.73 11.11 -10.86
C VAL A 137 7.22 11.76 -12.16
N ASP A 138 8.32 12.50 -12.14
CA ASP A 138 8.91 13.07 -13.36
C ASP A 138 9.49 11.96 -14.27
N ILE A 139 10.11 10.92 -13.71
CA ILE A 139 10.55 9.74 -14.47
C ILE A 139 9.34 8.99 -15.04
N PHE A 140 8.27 8.80 -14.25
CA PHE A 140 7.02 8.17 -14.71
C PHE A 140 6.40 8.90 -15.89
N ARG A 141 6.22 10.23 -15.79
CA ARG A 141 5.68 11.05 -16.88
C ARG A 141 6.54 10.99 -18.13
N MET A 142 7.88 11.01 -17.97
CA MET A 142 8.81 10.86 -19.09
C MET A 142 8.74 9.47 -19.75
N CYS A 143 8.60 8.39 -18.98
CA CYS A 143 8.40 7.05 -19.54
C CYS A 143 7.04 6.90 -20.24
N GLU A 144 6.00 7.57 -19.72
CA GLU A 144 4.66 7.64 -20.29
C GLU A 144 4.65 8.41 -21.62
N ASP A 145 5.27 9.59 -21.69
CA ASP A 145 5.44 10.39 -22.91
C ASP A 145 6.25 9.67 -24.00
N LEU A 146 7.14 8.74 -23.61
CA LEU A 146 7.93 7.90 -24.51
C LEU A 146 7.27 6.55 -24.85
N GLU A 147 6.08 6.27 -24.31
CA GLU A 147 5.38 4.96 -24.42
C GLU A 147 6.26 3.76 -24.00
N ASN A 148 7.19 3.95 -23.06
CA ASN A 148 8.16 2.94 -22.64
C ASN A 148 7.55 1.95 -21.63
N ILE A 149 6.87 0.94 -22.15
CA ILE A 149 6.10 -0.04 -21.38
C ILE A 149 6.95 -0.82 -20.35
N ASP A 150 8.21 -1.16 -20.65
CA ASP A 150 9.06 -1.95 -19.74
C ASP A 150 9.42 -1.15 -18.47
N ASP A 151 9.75 0.14 -18.63
CA ASP A 151 10.01 1.03 -17.49
C ASP A 151 8.72 1.42 -16.75
N LEU A 152 7.58 1.56 -17.45
CA LEU A 152 6.28 1.75 -16.81
C LEU A 152 5.88 0.54 -15.96
N HIS A 153 6.14 -0.69 -16.42
CA HIS A 153 5.98 -1.91 -15.63
C HIS A 153 6.94 -1.97 -14.42
N MET A 154 8.14 -1.41 -14.52
CA MET A 154 9.08 -1.28 -13.39
C MET A 154 8.55 -0.30 -12.34
N ILE A 155 8.03 0.85 -12.79
CA ILE A 155 7.46 1.90 -11.94
C ILE A 155 6.18 1.41 -11.25
N PHE A 156 5.31 0.66 -11.95
CA PHE A 156 4.16 -0.03 -11.35
C PHE A 156 4.59 -0.88 -10.15
N LYS A 157 5.59 -1.76 -10.34
CA LYS A 157 6.11 -2.64 -9.28
C LYS A 157 6.68 -1.84 -8.10
N LEU A 158 7.36 -0.74 -8.39
CA LEU A 158 7.95 0.14 -7.37
C LEU A 158 6.88 0.86 -6.56
N VAL A 159 5.90 1.49 -7.21
CA VAL A 159 4.78 2.16 -6.52
C VAL A 159 3.95 1.15 -5.71
N LYS A 160 3.69 -0.04 -6.25
CA LYS A 160 3.06 -1.17 -5.53
C LYS A 160 3.87 -1.56 -4.29
N GLY A 161 5.19 -1.76 -4.41
CA GLY A 161 6.07 -2.07 -3.29
C GLY A 161 6.07 -0.98 -2.21
N ILE A 162 6.16 0.29 -2.62
CA ILE A 162 6.14 1.45 -1.71
C ILE A 162 4.82 1.52 -0.93
N ILE A 163 3.68 1.21 -1.56
CA ILE A 163 2.38 1.16 -0.86
C ILE A 163 2.36 0.03 0.18
N LEU A 164 2.96 -1.12 -0.13
CA LEU A 164 3.04 -2.29 0.76
C LEU A 164 4.05 -2.16 1.90
N LEU A 165 4.90 -1.12 1.91
CA LEU A 165 5.65 -0.71 3.11
C LEU A 165 4.73 -0.22 4.24
N ASN A 166 3.44 0.03 3.96
CA ASN A 166 2.39 0.36 4.92
C ASN A 166 2.73 1.53 5.87
N SER A 167 3.54 2.49 5.40
CA SER A 167 4.03 3.60 6.22
C SER A 167 3.08 4.81 6.16
N PRO A 168 2.58 5.32 7.30
CA PRO A 168 1.73 6.51 7.33
C PRO A 168 2.37 7.76 6.73
N SER A 169 3.69 7.97 6.93
CA SER A 169 4.39 9.13 6.38
C SER A 169 4.56 9.07 4.86
N ILE A 170 4.71 7.86 4.31
CA ILE A 170 4.64 7.64 2.85
C ILE A 170 3.24 7.96 2.36
N PHE A 171 2.19 7.44 2.99
CA PHE A 171 0.81 7.66 2.58
C PHE A 171 0.38 9.13 2.61
N ASP A 172 0.79 9.90 3.63
CA ASP A 172 0.54 11.34 3.70
C ASP A 172 1.15 12.08 2.49
N LYS A 173 2.30 11.63 1.96
CA LYS A 173 2.92 12.18 0.76
C LYS A 173 2.26 11.65 -0.53
N ILE A 174 2.22 10.34 -0.76
CA ILE A 174 1.75 9.76 -2.04
C ILE A 174 0.26 9.96 -2.29
N PHE A 175 -0.57 10.06 -1.24
CA PHE A 175 -2.00 10.33 -1.40
C PHE A 175 -2.36 11.81 -1.28
N SER A 176 -1.39 12.72 -1.18
CA SER A 176 -1.64 14.16 -1.27
C SER A 176 -2.18 14.56 -2.66
N ASP A 177 -2.85 15.72 -2.75
CA ASP A 177 -3.34 16.24 -4.04
C ASP A 177 -2.23 16.46 -5.09
N GLU A 178 -0.97 16.57 -4.65
CA GLU A 178 0.21 16.75 -5.49
C GLU A 178 0.55 15.49 -6.32
N PHE A 179 0.47 14.30 -5.71
CA PHE A 179 0.94 13.05 -6.34
C PHE A 179 -0.14 12.00 -6.58
N ILE A 180 -1.28 12.05 -5.89
CA ILE A 180 -2.25 10.93 -5.89
C ILE A 180 -2.74 10.53 -7.28
N LEU A 181 -2.84 11.48 -8.21
CA LEU A 181 -3.22 11.17 -9.60
C LEU A 181 -2.09 10.49 -10.36
N ASP A 182 -0.83 10.92 -10.23
CA ASP A 182 0.32 10.27 -10.87
C ASP A 182 0.60 8.89 -10.27
N ILE A 183 0.39 8.71 -8.96
CA ILE A 183 0.45 7.41 -8.28
C ILE A 183 -0.63 6.45 -8.81
N ILE A 184 -1.85 6.95 -9.03
CA ILE A 184 -2.90 6.18 -9.71
C ILE A 184 -2.49 5.87 -11.16
N GLY A 185 -1.80 6.79 -11.84
CA GLY A 185 -1.24 6.64 -13.18
C GLY A 185 -0.23 5.51 -13.30
N ALA A 186 0.76 5.47 -12.40
CA ALA A 186 1.72 4.38 -12.32
C ALA A 186 1.03 3.01 -12.11
N LEU A 187 -0.10 2.99 -11.40
CA LEU A 187 -0.91 1.79 -11.16
C LEU A 187 -1.82 1.39 -12.35
N GLU A 188 -1.87 2.16 -13.44
CA GLU A 188 -2.60 1.81 -14.67
C GLU A 188 -1.86 0.73 -15.50
N TYR A 189 -0.55 0.58 -15.26
CA TYR A 189 0.39 -0.26 -16.01
C TYR A 189 0.70 -1.58 -15.30
N ASP A 190 -0.33 -2.31 -14.86
CA ASP A 190 -0.17 -3.63 -14.26
C ASP A 190 0.28 -4.67 -15.31
N PRO A 191 1.48 -5.30 -15.18
CA PRO A 191 1.96 -6.30 -16.14
C PRO A 191 1.08 -7.56 -16.20
N GLU A 192 0.26 -7.82 -15.19
CA GLU A 192 -0.67 -8.96 -15.15
C GLU A 192 -1.96 -8.69 -15.96
N VAL A 193 -2.18 -7.44 -16.41
CA VAL A 193 -3.39 -7.01 -17.13
C VAL A 193 -3.07 -6.69 -18.60
N PRO A 194 -3.66 -7.38 -19.60
CA PRO A 194 -3.32 -7.20 -21.02
C PRO A 194 -3.58 -5.82 -21.64
N ARG A 195 -4.08 -4.84 -20.89
CA ARG A 195 -4.40 -3.47 -21.34
C ARG A 195 -4.26 -2.50 -20.18
N VAL A 196 -3.66 -1.34 -20.45
CA VAL A 196 -3.59 -0.21 -19.52
C VAL A 196 -5.00 0.17 -19.03
N GLN A 197 -5.17 0.27 -17.72
CA GLN A 197 -6.45 0.59 -17.08
C GLN A 197 -6.56 2.10 -16.86
N ASN A 198 -7.36 2.81 -17.68
CA ASN A 198 -7.44 4.29 -17.68
C ASN A 198 -8.18 4.90 -16.46
N HIS A 199 -7.73 4.57 -15.24
CA HIS A 199 -8.23 5.03 -13.95
C HIS A 199 -8.17 6.56 -13.78
N ARG A 200 -7.06 7.22 -14.15
CA ARG A 200 -6.91 8.69 -14.08
C ARG A 200 -7.95 9.40 -14.95
N ALA A 201 -8.19 8.91 -16.16
CA ALA A 201 -9.20 9.48 -17.06
C ALA A 201 -10.61 9.30 -16.49
N PHE A 202 -10.93 8.12 -15.95
CA PHE A 202 -12.19 7.91 -15.23
C PHE A 202 -12.36 8.90 -14.05
N LEU A 203 -11.33 9.06 -13.21
CA LEU A 203 -11.35 9.94 -12.04
C LEU A 203 -11.38 11.44 -12.36
N LYS A 204 -10.90 11.85 -13.55
CA LYS A 204 -10.95 13.24 -14.03
C LYS A 204 -12.26 13.57 -14.76
N ASP A 205 -12.71 12.68 -15.64
CA ASP A 205 -13.74 13.00 -16.64
C ASP A 205 -15.13 12.50 -16.24
N HIS A 206 -15.22 11.42 -15.45
CA HIS A 206 -16.48 10.75 -15.13
C HIS A 206 -16.94 10.97 -13.68
N VAL A 207 -16.04 11.34 -12.77
CA VAL A 207 -16.35 11.57 -11.35
C VAL A 207 -16.81 13.01 -11.13
N VAL A 208 -18.13 13.19 -11.10
CA VAL A 208 -18.75 14.49 -10.81
C VAL A 208 -18.88 14.68 -9.30
N PHE A 209 -18.16 15.66 -8.73
CA PHE A 209 -18.36 16.08 -7.35
C PHE A 209 -19.68 16.85 -7.21
N LYS A 210 -20.68 16.23 -6.59
CA LYS A 210 -22.02 16.79 -6.41
C LYS A 210 -22.16 17.53 -5.07
N GLU A 211 -22.11 18.85 -5.12
CA GLU A 211 -22.32 19.70 -3.95
C GLU A 211 -23.82 19.98 -3.72
N ALA A 212 -24.45 19.29 -2.77
CA ALA A 212 -25.80 19.66 -2.31
C ALA A 212 -25.83 21.08 -1.68
N ILE A 213 -24.69 21.49 -1.11
CA ILE A 213 -24.40 22.83 -0.58
C ILE A 213 -22.94 23.12 -0.90
N ARG A 214 -22.67 24.31 -1.45
CA ARG A 214 -21.30 24.76 -1.76
C ARG A 214 -20.40 24.78 -0.52
N ILE A 215 -19.26 24.11 -0.62
CA ILE A 215 -18.20 24.07 0.38
C ILE A 215 -17.10 25.05 -0.06
N GLU A 216 -16.91 26.14 0.70
CA GLU A 216 -15.89 27.15 0.37
C GLU A 216 -14.50 26.79 0.90
N ASN A 217 -14.42 25.90 1.90
CA ASN A 217 -13.14 25.49 2.48
C ASN A 217 -12.45 24.46 1.57
N VAL A 218 -11.43 24.91 0.84
CA VAL A 218 -10.61 24.09 -0.07
C VAL A 218 -10.02 22.86 0.62
N SER A 219 -9.64 22.95 1.90
CA SER A 219 -9.12 21.80 2.66
C SER A 219 -10.18 20.71 2.89
N VAL A 220 -11.46 21.09 3.06
CA VAL A 220 -12.56 20.14 3.13
C VAL A 220 -12.78 19.45 1.78
N VAL A 221 -12.78 20.22 0.69
CA VAL A 221 -12.95 19.70 -0.67
C VAL A 221 -11.80 18.74 -1.04
N SER A 222 -10.55 19.15 -0.78
CA SER A 222 -9.35 18.31 -0.87
C SER A 222 -9.52 16.99 -0.11
N LYS A 223 -9.93 17.03 1.17
CA LYS A 223 -10.12 15.82 1.98
C LYS A 223 -11.25 14.91 1.48
N ILE A 224 -12.32 15.46 0.91
CA ILE A 224 -13.38 14.66 0.26
C ILE A 224 -12.85 13.95 -0.98
N HIS A 225 -12.13 14.65 -1.86
CA HIS A 225 -11.50 14.04 -3.03
C HIS A 225 -10.45 12.99 -2.66
N GLN A 226 -9.63 13.26 -1.64
CA GLN A 226 -8.65 12.32 -1.13
C GLN A 226 -9.33 11.05 -0.60
N THR A 227 -10.41 11.18 0.20
CA THR A 227 -11.22 10.03 0.63
C THR A 227 -11.73 9.20 -0.55
N TYR A 228 -12.29 9.85 -1.57
CA TYR A 228 -12.83 9.15 -2.74
C TYR A 228 -11.73 8.41 -3.53
N ARG A 229 -10.59 9.07 -3.77
CA ARG A 229 -9.45 8.48 -4.51
C ARG A 229 -8.79 7.33 -3.75
N ILE A 230 -8.61 7.45 -2.43
CA ILE A 230 -8.11 6.34 -1.59
C ILE A 230 -9.12 5.18 -1.58
N GLY A 231 -10.42 5.48 -1.51
CA GLY A 231 -11.47 4.46 -1.66
C GLY A 231 -11.40 3.73 -3.00
N TYR A 232 -11.24 4.47 -4.11
CA TYR A 232 -11.09 3.89 -5.45
C TYR A 232 -9.82 3.03 -5.59
N LEU A 233 -8.68 3.51 -5.07
CA LEU A 233 -7.44 2.72 -4.99
C LEU A 233 -7.66 1.39 -4.25
N LYS A 234 -8.30 1.46 -3.08
CA LYS A 234 -8.56 0.32 -2.19
C LYS A 234 -9.57 -0.69 -2.78
N ASP A 235 -10.69 -0.20 -3.32
CA ASP A 235 -11.84 -1.02 -3.73
C ASP A 235 -11.85 -1.39 -5.23
N VAL A 236 -11.04 -0.74 -6.08
CA VAL A 236 -11.00 -0.98 -7.54
C VAL A 236 -9.62 -1.39 -8.06
N ILE A 237 -8.56 -0.66 -7.67
CA ILE A 237 -7.21 -0.87 -8.24
C ILE A 237 -6.46 -1.98 -7.51
N LEU A 238 -6.39 -1.93 -6.18
CA LEU A 238 -5.57 -2.80 -5.35
C LEU A 238 -6.29 -3.98 -4.60
N PRO A 239 -7.59 -4.33 -4.77
CA PRO A 239 -8.26 -5.38 -3.97
C PRO A 239 -7.59 -6.76 -3.90
N ARG A 240 -6.73 -7.10 -4.87
CA ARG A 240 -6.01 -8.39 -4.94
C ARG A 240 -4.56 -8.31 -4.42
N ILE A 241 -4.11 -7.10 -4.09
CA ILE A 241 -2.71 -6.75 -3.83
C ILE A 241 -2.51 -6.39 -2.35
N LEU A 242 -3.50 -5.74 -1.73
CA LEU A 242 -3.43 -5.33 -0.33
C LEU A 242 -3.47 -6.53 0.61
N ASP A 243 -2.59 -6.53 1.60
CA ASP A 243 -2.72 -7.35 2.79
C ASP A 243 -3.68 -6.69 3.81
N ASP A 244 -4.09 -7.44 4.84
CA ASP A 244 -5.01 -6.95 5.86
C ASP A 244 -4.46 -5.72 6.61
N ALA A 245 -3.15 -5.61 6.79
CA ALA A 245 -2.53 -4.49 7.48
C ALA A 245 -2.57 -3.20 6.64
N THR A 246 -2.25 -3.27 5.35
CA THR A 246 -2.35 -2.09 4.46
C THR A 246 -3.80 -1.70 4.27
N LEU A 247 -4.71 -2.67 4.12
CA LEU A 247 -6.15 -2.43 4.03
C LEU A 247 -6.68 -1.70 5.28
N ALA A 248 -6.22 -2.07 6.48
CA ALA A 248 -6.59 -1.40 7.72
C ALA A 248 -6.07 0.06 7.78
N SER A 249 -4.85 0.31 7.31
CA SER A 249 -4.28 1.67 7.21
C SER A 249 -5.05 2.56 6.24
N LEU A 250 -5.40 2.08 5.04
CA LEU A 250 -6.18 2.85 4.07
C LEU A 250 -7.58 3.19 4.60
N ASN A 251 -8.25 2.24 5.27
CA ASN A 251 -9.52 2.52 5.95
C ASN A 251 -9.34 3.55 7.08
N THR A 252 -8.24 3.47 7.85
CA THR A 252 -7.92 4.45 8.91
C THR A 252 -7.74 5.86 8.33
N MET A 253 -7.08 6.02 7.19
CA MET A 253 -6.99 7.32 6.49
C MET A 253 -8.35 7.83 6.02
N ILE A 254 -9.17 6.97 5.42
CA ILE A 254 -10.56 7.31 5.02
C ILE A 254 -11.36 7.81 6.23
N HIS A 255 -11.28 7.12 7.37
CA HIS A 255 -11.96 7.52 8.60
C HIS A 255 -11.42 8.85 9.16
N SER A 256 -10.09 9.06 9.15
CA SER A 256 -9.44 10.31 9.57
C SER A 256 -9.85 11.51 8.72
N ASN A 257 -9.90 11.33 7.39
CA ASN A 257 -10.37 12.35 6.46
C ASN A 257 -11.84 12.68 6.68
N ASN A 258 -12.71 11.67 6.80
CA ASN A 258 -14.13 11.85 7.10
C ASN A 258 -14.33 12.60 8.43
N ALA A 259 -13.53 12.27 9.46
CA ALA A 259 -13.59 12.97 10.73
C ALA A 259 -13.18 14.45 10.62
N SER A 260 -12.13 14.72 9.84
CA SER A 260 -11.65 16.08 9.56
C SER A 260 -12.71 16.91 8.81
N VAL A 261 -13.31 16.34 7.76
CA VAL A 261 -14.40 16.94 6.97
C VAL A 261 -15.59 17.31 7.86
N ILE A 262 -16.05 16.38 8.70
CA ILE A 262 -17.19 16.65 9.59
C ILE A 262 -16.84 17.75 10.61
N SER A 263 -15.65 17.71 11.22
CA SER A 263 -15.27 18.72 12.21
C SER A 263 -15.22 20.12 11.59
N LEU A 264 -14.63 20.26 10.41
CA LEU A 264 -14.53 21.54 9.70
C LEU A 264 -15.90 22.08 9.24
N LEU A 265 -16.77 21.23 8.68
CA LEU A 265 -18.11 21.63 8.24
C LEU A 265 -19.06 21.96 9.40
N LYS A 266 -18.91 21.28 10.53
CA LYS A 266 -19.66 21.52 11.77
C LYS A 266 -19.34 22.87 12.39
N ASP A 267 -18.06 23.24 12.39
CA ASP A 267 -17.59 24.48 13.01
C ASP A 267 -17.77 25.69 12.06
N ASP A 268 -18.00 25.47 10.76
CA ASP A 268 -18.48 26.48 9.81
C ASP A 268 -19.96 26.83 10.03
N THR A 269 -20.18 27.87 10.85
CA THR A 269 -21.52 28.42 11.10
C THR A 269 -22.23 29.00 9.87
N LEU A 270 -21.52 29.40 8.81
CA LEU A 270 -22.12 29.87 7.56
C LEU A 270 -22.62 28.70 6.72
N PHE A 271 -21.85 27.62 6.61
CA PHE A 271 -22.29 26.36 6.00
C PHE A 271 -23.55 25.82 6.69
N ILE A 272 -23.56 25.72 8.03
CA ILE A 272 -24.73 25.25 8.79
C ILE A 272 -25.95 26.17 8.60
N ARG A 273 -25.77 27.50 8.53
CA ARG A 273 -26.88 28.43 8.21
C ARG A 273 -27.41 28.22 6.78
N ARG A 274 -26.53 28.05 5.79
CA ARG A 274 -26.91 27.75 4.41
C ARG A 274 -27.66 26.43 4.29
N LEU A 275 -27.21 25.39 5.02
CA LEU A 275 -27.89 24.10 5.14
C LEU A 275 -29.35 24.27 5.60
N PHE A 276 -29.57 24.89 6.76
CA PHE A 276 -30.93 25.07 7.27
C PHE A 276 -31.79 25.99 6.39
N ALA A 277 -31.22 27.05 5.81
CA ALA A 277 -31.94 27.91 4.86
C ALA A 277 -32.37 27.13 3.60
N ARG A 278 -31.49 26.30 3.04
CA ARG A 278 -31.78 25.45 1.87
C ARG A 278 -32.84 24.39 2.20
N MET A 279 -32.79 23.78 3.38
CA MET A 279 -33.81 22.83 3.87
C MET A 279 -35.19 23.48 4.10
N ARG A 280 -35.22 24.74 4.58
CA ARG A 280 -36.45 25.49 4.88
C ARG A 280 -37.05 26.16 3.63
N SER A 281 -36.37 26.15 2.48
CA SER A 281 -36.86 26.76 1.24
C SER A 281 -38.02 25.98 0.62
N SER A 282 -39.11 26.68 0.29
CA SER A 282 -40.23 26.14 -0.48
C SER A 282 -39.96 26.07 -1.99
N ASP A 283 -38.87 26.70 -2.47
CA ASP A 283 -38.52 26.85 -3.88
C ASP A 283 -37.32 25.93 -4.26
N ILE A 284 -37.35 24.68 -3.78
CA ILE A 284 -36.32 23.68 -4.06
C ILE A 284 -36.86 22.61 -5.01
N SER A 285 -36.14 22.34 -6.10
CA SER A 285 -36.48 21.26 -7.02
C SER A 285 -36.44 19.89 -6.33
N MET A 286 -37.23 18.94 -6.82
CA MET A 286 -37.26 17.58 -6.25
C MET A 286 -35.90 16.87 -6.32
N GLU A 287 -35.10 17.16 -7.36
CA GLU A 287 -33.73 16.65 -7.49
C GLU A 287 -32.79 17.25 -6.44
N SER A 288 -32.74 18.59 -6.33
CA SER A 288 -31.87 19.26 -5.33
C SER A 288 -32.30 18.93 -3.90
N LYS A 289 -33.59 18.68 -3.66
CA LYS A 289 -34.11 18.15 -2.38
C LYS A 289 -33.66 16.72 -2.11
N ARG A 290 -33.61 15.86 -3.12
CA ARG A 290 -33.06 14.49 -3.01
C ARG A 290 -31.57 14.53 -2.68
N GLU A 291 -30.79 15.35 -3.38
CA GLU A 291 -29.35 15.54 -3.12
C GLU A 291 -29.10 16.04 -1.69
N LEU A 292 -29.91 17.00 -1.20
CA LEU A 292 -29.83 17.50 0.17
C LEU A 292 -30.14 16.42 1.23
N VAL A 293 -31.12 15.55 0.97
CA VAL A 293 -31.44 14.42 1.86
C VAL A 293 -30.34 13.35 1.84
N LEU A 294 -29.76 13.04 0.68
CA LEU A 294 -28.63 12.12 0.55
C LEU A 294 -27.41 12.65 1.31
N PHE A 295 -27.05 13.93 1.10
CA PHE A 295 -25.99 14.60 1.84
C PHE A 295 -26.22 14.54 3.36
N LEU A 296 -27.43 14.86 3.84
CA LEU A 296 -27.75 14.78 5.26
C LEU A 296 -27.65 13.35 5.81
N HIS A 297 -28.11 12.36 5.05
CA HIS A 297 -28.01 10.95 5.43
C HIS A 297 -26.55 10.50 5.54
N GLU A 298 -25.72 10.84 4.56
CA GLU A 298 -24.29 10.53 4.52
C GLU A 298 -23.54 11.27 5.64
N PHE A 299 -23.74 12.57 5.80
CA PHE A 299 -23.15 13.37 6.89
C PHE A 299 -23.51 12.82 8.27
N CYS A 300 -24.78 12.43 8.49
CA CYS A 300 -25.21 11.78 9.73
C CYS A 300 -24.61 10.38 9.92
N THR A 301 -24.40 9.63 8.84
CA THR A 301 -23.82 8.27 8.88
C THR A 301 -22.34 8.33 9.20
N LEU A 302 -21.58 9.18 8.50
CA LEU A 302 -20.17 9.43 8.80
C LEU A 302 -20.00 10.02 10.21
N SER A 303 -20.91 10.91 10.67
CA SER A 303 -20.91 11.42 12.05
C SER A 303 -21.04 10.34 13.12
N LYS A 304 -21.67 9.19 12.83
CA LYS A 304 -21.75 8.03 13.76
C LYS A 304 -20.44 7.23 13.86
N SER A 305 -19.51 7.40 12.91
CA SER A 305 -18.16 6.80 12.99
C SER A 305 -17.16 7.63 13.81
N LEU A 306 -17.53 8.85 14.23
CA LEU A 306 -16.67 9.68 15.08
C LEU A 306 -16.57 9.12 16.52
N PRO A 307 -15.48 9.44 17.27
CA PRO A 307 -15.42 9.18 18.70
C PRO A 307 -16.59 9.81 19.47
N LEU A 308 -17.12 9.10 20.47
CA LEU A 308 -18.33 9.47 21.22
C LEU A 308 -18.36 10.93 21.74
N VAL A 309 -17.20 11.46 22.14
CA VAL A 309 -17.05 12.86 22.60
C VAL A 309 -17.36 13.88 21.49
N GLN A 310 -16.98 13.59 20.25
CA GLN A 310 -17.27 14.44 19.09
C GLN A 310 -18.74 14.31 18.66
N GLN A 311 -19.30 13.09 18.68
CA GLN A 311 -20.72 12.84 18.45
C GLN A 311 -21.61 13.66 19.41
N LEU A 312 -21.32 13.60 20.71
CA LEU A 312 -22.08 14.34 21.73
C LEU A 312 -22.01 15.86 21.54
N ARG A 313 -20.89 16.40 20.99
CA ARG A 313 -20.76 17.83 20.65
C ARG A 313 -21.55 18.21 19.39
N LEU A 314 -21.61 17.33 18.38
CA LEU A 314 -22.46 17.50 17.19
C LEU A 314 -23.94 17.60 17.57
N PHE A 315 -24.46 16.57 18.25
CA PHE A 315 -25.87 16.52 18.63
C PHE A 315 -26.26 17.66 19.60
N ARG A 316 -25.35 18.10 20.48
CA ARG A 316 -25.59 19.28 21.33
C ARG A 316 -25.76 20.57 20.54
N LEU A 317 -25.02 20.80 19.45
CA LEU A 317 -25.23 21.98 18.60
C LEU A 317 -26.61 21.95 17.92
N SER A 318 -27.04 20.78 17.44
CA SER A 318 -28.38 20.57 16.87
C SER A 318 -29.50 20.87 17.89
N VAL A 319 -29.31 20.49 19.15
CA VAL A 319 -30.27 20.73 20.25
C VAL A 319 -30.23 22.18 20.75
N LEU A 320 -29.05 22.79 20.85
CA LEU A 320 -28.89 24.16 21.34
C LEU A 320 -29.37 25.21 20.33
N GLN A 321 -29.27 24.96 19.02
CA GLN A 321 -29.97 25.79 18.03
C GLN A 321 -31.49 25.68 18.20
N LYS A 322 -32.01 24.47 18.47
CA LYS A 322 -33.43 24.23 18.74
C LYS A 322 -33.94 24.92 20.02
N GLN A 323 -33.07 25.16 21.01
CA GLN A 323 -33.39 25.88 22.25
C GLN A 323 -33.18 27.40 22.18
N LYS A 324 -32.54 27.93 21.12
CA LYS A 324 -32.45 29.37 20.86
C LYS A 324 -33.54 29.91 19.92
N GLU A 325 -34.37 29.02 19.35
CA GLU A 325 -35.52 29.34 18.50
C GLU A 325 -36.88 29.09 19.21
N ILE A 326 -36.89 28.93 20.54
CA ILE A 326 -38.08 28.84 21.42
C ILE A 326 -38.00 29.96 22.45
#